data_AF-A0A356DYW8-F1
#
_entry.id   AF-A0A356DYW8-F1
#
_cell.length_a   1.000
_cell.length_b   1.000
_cell.length_c   1.000
_cell.angle_alpha   90.00
_cell.angle_beta   90.00
_cell.angle_gamma   90.00
#
_symmetry.space_group_name_H-M   'P 1'
#
loop_
_entity.id
_entity.type
_entity.pdbx_description
1 polymer ?
#
loop_
_entity_poly.entity_id
_entity_poly.type
_entity_poly.pdbx_seq_one_letter_code
_entity_poly.pdbx_strand_id
1 'polypeptide(L)'
;MTGEYIRNTYQTEKPFYVLSGRDTLIHACLCYGGHGAITACANIAPVRMAFNLGFCPTILKESLELLGIDAGPCFASVGPMSIENKALLKKALIQTGVLA
;
A
#
# COMPACT_ATOMS: atom_id res chain seq x y z
N MET A 1 -10.91 -20.89 3.49
CA MET A 1 -10.53 -21.12 4.90
C MET A 1 -10.39 -19.80 5.66
N THR A 2 -9.47 -18.89 5.29
CA THR A 2 -9.29 -17.58 5.99
C THR A 2 -10.53 -16.68 6.00
N GLY A 3 -11.30 -16.63 4.90
CA GLY A 3 -12.51 -15.80 4.81
C GLY A 3 -13.62 -16.20 5.79
N GLU A 4 -13.74 -17.49 6.12
CA GLU A 4 -14.73 -17.98 7.10
C GLU A 4 -14.37 -17.55 8.52
N TYR A 5 -13.08 -17.55 8.88
CA TYR A 5 -12.64 -16.99 10.16
C TYR A 5 -12.99 -15.50 10.26
N ILE A 6 -12.73 -14.70 9.23
CA ILE A 6 -13.07 -13.27 9.20
C ILE A 6 -14.59 -13.09 9.35
N ARG A 7 -15.38 -13.86 8.62
CA ARG A 7 -16.85 -13.80 8.71
C ARG A 7 -17.36 -14.11 10.12
N ASN A 8 -16.76 -15.09 10.80
CA ASN A 8 -17.17 -15.48 12.15
C ASN A 8 -16.79 -14.44 13.21
N THR A 9 -15.77 -13.61 12.99
CA THR A 9 -15.39 -12.52 13.94
C THR A 9 -16.44 -11.42 14.06
N TYR A 10 -17.35 -11.32 13.08
CA TYR A 10 -18.46 -10.39 13.06
C TYR A 10 -19.69 -10.88 13.84
N GLN A 11 -19.83 -12.20 14.04
CA GLN A 11 -21.03 -12.82 14.61
C GLN A 11 -20.96 -13.02 16.14
N THR A 12 -19.88 -12.61 16.78
CA THR A 12 -19.66 -12.81 18.22
C THR A 12 -20.17 -11.62 19.04
N GLU A 13 -20.68 -11.87 20.25
CA GLU A 13 -21.12 -10.81 21.20
C GLU A 13 -20.02 -9.78 21.51
N LYS A 14 -18.75 -10.19 21.38
CA LYS A 14 -17.58 -9.30 21.43
C LYS A 14 -16.97 -9.22 20.03
N PRO A 15 -17.12 -8.10 19.31
CA PRO A 15 -16.59 -8.00 17.95
C PRO A 15 -15.06 -8.00 17.97
N PHE A 16 -14.45 -8.83 17.12
CA PHE A 16 -13.01 -8.81 16.89
C PHE A 16 -12.71 -8.14 15.55
N TYR A 17 -12.10 -6.96 15.60
CA TYR A 17 -11.85 -6.15 14.41
C TYR A 17 -10.67 -6.69 13.60
N VAL A 18 -10.95 -7.29 12.45
CA VAL A 18 -9.92 -7.73 11.50
C VAL A 18 -9.62 -6.62 10.49
N LEU A 19 -8.34 -6.25 10.38
CA LEU A 19 -7.83 -5.28 9.39
C LEU A 19 -6.89 -5.99 8.41
N SER A 20 -6.97 -5.66 7.11
CA SER A 20 -6.01 -6.14 6.12
C SER A 20 -4.71 -5.33 6.17
N GLY A 21 -3.58 -6.00 6.34
CA GLY A 21 -2.24 -5.39 6.18
C GLY A 21 -1.68 -5.53 4.75
N ARG A 22 -2.38 -6.24 3.86
CA ARG A 22 -1.94 -6.44 2.48
C ARG A 22 -2.86 -5.68 1.53
N ASP A 23 -2.29 -4.67 0.88
CA ASP A 23 -3.05 -3.74 0.02
C ASP A 23 -3.79 -4.45 -1.14
N THR A 24 -3.27 -5.58 -1.62
CA THR A 24 -3.92 -6.38 -2.69
C THR A 24 -5.16 -7.12 -2.23
N LEU A 25 -5.31 -7.33 -0.92
CA LEU A 25 -6.40 -8.12 -0.33
C LEU A 25 -7.39 -7.27 0.47
N ILE A 26 -7.28 -5.93 0.43
CA ILE A 26 -8.22 -5.03 1.12
C ILE A 26 -9.65 -5.34 0.67
N HIS A 27 -9.88 -5.40 -0.64
CA HIS A 27 -11.21 -5.67 -1.18
C HIS A 27 -11.74 -7.03 -0.72
N ALA A 28 -10.93 -8.08 -0.80
CA ALA A 28 -11.31 -9.41 -0.31
C ALA A 28 -11.61 -9.39 1.19
N CYS A 29 -10.79 -8.72 2.01
CA CYS A 29 -10.98 -8.59 3.44
C CYS A 29 -12.33 -7.93 3.77
N LEU A 30 -12.66 -6.82 3.11
CA LEU A 30 -13.94 -6.13 3.26
C LEU A 30 -15.12 -7.03 2.85
N CYS A 31 -15.02 -7.75 1.71
CA CYS A 31 -16.05 -8.67 1.25
C CYS A 31 -16.32 -9.83 2.23
N TYR A 32 -15.33 -10.21 3.04
CA TYR A 32 -15.47 -11.25 4.07
C TYR A 32 -15.89 -10.72 5.44
N GLY A 33 -16.13 -9.42 5.60
CA GLY A 33 -16.55 -8.80 6.88
C GLY A 33 -15.40 -8.24 7.72
N GLY A 34 -14.22 -8.04 7.11
CA GLY A 34 -13.15 -7.25 7.71
C GLY A 34 -13.54 -5.78 7.84
N HIS A 35 -12.94 -5.09 8.80
CA HIS A 35 -13.36 -3.76 9.24
C HIS A 35 -12.52 -2.62 8.66
N GLY A 36 -11.54 -2.96 7.84
CA GLY A 36 -10.68 -1.97 7.19
C GLY A 36 -9.33 -2.55 6.81
N ALA A 37 -8.38 -1.65 6.57
CA ALA A 37 -7.02 -2.00 6.23
C ALA A 37 -6.05 -0.96 6.77
N ILE A 38 -4.88 -1.42 7.20
CA ILE A 38 -3.75 -0.55 7.53
C ILE A 38 -2.85 -0.60 6.30
N THR A 39 -3.00 0.42 5.45
CA THR A 39 -2.48 0.41 4.08
C THR A 39 -1.37 1.43 3.96
N ALA A 40 -0.23 0.99 3.45
CA ALA A 40 0.86 1.89 3.11
C ALA A 40 0.51 2.71 1.85
N CYS A 41 -0.30 2.13 0.95
CA CYS A 41 -0.86 2.78 -0.23
C CYS A 41 -1.72 4.00 0.07
N ALA A 42 -2.32 4.12 1.26
CA ALA A 42 -3.24 5.20 1.59
C ALA A 42 -2.53 6.56 1.61
N ASN A 43 -1.23 6.57 1.93
CA ASN A 43 -0.41 7.78 1.86
C ASN A 43 -0.23 8.31 0.44
N ILE A 44 -0.39 7.45 -0.57
CA ILE A 44 -0.08 7.77 -1.97
C ILE A 44 -1.14 7.13 -2.88
N ALA A 45 -2.41 7.23 -2.47
CA ALA A 45 -3.55 6.46 -2.99
C ALA A 45 -3.59 6.24 -4.52
N PRO A 46 -3.17 7.20 -5.37
CA PRO A 46 -3.20 6.99 -6.82
C PRO A 46 -2.07 6.11 -7.38
N VAL A 47 -1.00 5.90 -6.62
CA VAL A 47 0.21 5.13 -7.01
C VAL A 47 0.00 3.62 -6.86
N ARG A 48 -1.21 3.17 -6.48
CA ARG A 48 -1.56 1.75 -6.35
C ARG A 48 -1.10 0.89 -7.53
N MET A 49 -1.14 1.42 -8.76
CA MET A 49 -0.70 0.72 -9.98
C MET A 49 0.83 0.61 -10.12
N ALA A 50 1.58 1.56 -9.56
CA ALA A 50 3.04 1.57 -9.61
C ALA A 50 3.69 0.67 -8.54
N PHE A 51 2.91 0.01 -7.67
CA PHE A 51 3.45 -0.93 -6.67
C PHE A 51 4.15 -2.16 -7.27
N ASN A 52 3.91 -2.46 -8.54
CA ASN A 52 4.63 -3.54 -9.23
C ASN A 52 6.05 -3.13 -9.67
N LEU A 53 6.43 -1.85 -9.52
CA LEU A 53 7.73 -1.31 -9.94
C LEU A 53 8.84 -1.51 -8.88
N GLY A 54 8.53 -2.08 -7.72
CA GLY A 54 9.52 -2.25 -6.66
C GLY A 54 8.98 -2.93 -5.40
N PHE A 55 9.78 -2.91 -4.34
CA PHE A 55 9.41 -3.47 -3.05
C PHE A 55 8.92 -2.37 -2.10
N CYS A 56 7.98 -2.70 -1.22
CA CYS A 56 7.61 -1.82 -0.10
C CYS A 56 8.65 -2.01 1.03
N PRO A 57 9.32 -0.97 1.56
CA PRO A 57 8.91 0.45 1.56
C PRO A 57 9.62 1.36 0.53
N THR A 58 10.45 0.83 -0.38
CA THR A 58 11.22 1.63 -1.36
C THR A 58 10.34 2.49 -2.24
N ILE A 59 9.26 1.93 -2.80
CA ILE A 59 8.34 2.72 -3.65
C ILE A 59 7.75 3.91 -2.88
N LEU A 60 7.40 3.72 -1.61
CA LEU A 60 6.79 4.76 -0.79
C LEU A 60 7.78 5.88 -0.49
N LYS A 61 8.99 5.52 -0.03
CA LYS A 61 10.02 6.50 0.28
C LYS A 61 10.44 7.31 -0.95
N GLU A 62 10.62 6.64 -2.09
CA GLU A 62 10.95 7.32 -3.36
C GLU A 62 9.79 8.20 -3.86
N SER A 63 8.55 7.78 -3.66
CA SER A 63 7.37 8.58 -4.01
C SER A 63 7.25 9.81 -3.11
N LEU A 64 7.47 9.65 -1.81
CA LEU A 64 7.46 10.76 -0.84
C LEU A 64 8.56 11.77 -1.17
N GLU A 65 9.77 11.29 -1.50
CA GLU A 65 10.88 12.12 -1.96
C GLU A 65 10.51 12.91 -3.24
N LEU A 66 9.87 12.25 -4.22
CA LEU A 66 9.38 12.91 -5.44
C LEU A 66 8.32 13.99 -5.16
N LEU A 67 7.57 13.86 -4.06
CA LEU A 67 6.60 14.84 -3.58
C LEU A 67 7.22 15.92 -2.69
N GLY A 68 8.54 15.89 -2.46
CA GLY A 68 9.27 16.83 -1.63
C GLY A 68 9.24 16.52 -0.12
N ILE A 69 8.85 15.31 0.26
CA ILE A 69 8.85 14.84 1.65
C ILE A 69 10.07 13.94 1.86
N ASP A 70 11.06 14.43 2.63
CA ASP A 70 12.23 13.65 3.00
C ASP A 70 11.85 12.54 4.01
N ALA A 71 11.71 11.32 3.51
CA ALA A 71 11.45 10.12 4.30
C ALA A 71 12.73 9.29 4.56
N GLY A 72 13.87 9.79 4.13
CA GLY A 72 15.16 9.09 4.15
C GLY A 72 15.22 7.82 3.30
N PRO A 73 16.43 7.30 3.04
CA PRO A 73 16.61 6.11 2.22
C PRO A 73 16.04 4.85 2.88
N CYS A 74 15.86 3.79 2.09
CA CYS A 74 15.56 2.47 2.64
C CYS A 74 16.76 1.91 3.41
N PHE A 75 16.47 1.22 4.52
CA PHE A 75 17.48 0.48 5.27
C PHE A 75 18.06 -0.67 4.41
N ALA A 76 19.30 -1.06 4.70
CA ALA A 76 20.04 -2.04 3.90
C ALA A 76 19.32 -3.41 3.84
N SER A 77 19.38 -4.04 2.66
CA SER A 77 18.72 -5.27 2.13
C SER A 77 17.64 -5.04 1.05
N VAL A 78 16.95 -3.89 1.04
CA VAL A 78 15.97 -3.55 -0.01
C VAL A 78 16.54 -2.61 -1.08
N GLY A 79 17.45 -1.72 -0.69
CA GLY A 79 18.15 -0.81 -1.60
C GLY A 79 17.28 0.27 -2.26
N PRO A 80 17.89 1.22 -2.98
CA PRO A 80 17.18 2.22 -3.76
C PRO A 80 16.54 1.59 -5.00
N MET A 81 15.54 2.28 -5.56
CA MET A 81 14.91 1.85 -6.80
C MET A 81 15.84 2.05 -8.01
N SER A 82 15.71 1.21 -9.04
CA SER A 82 16.41 1.45 -10.31
C SER A 82 15.96 2.76 -10.96
N ILE A 83 16.84 3.38 -11.74
CA ILE A 83 16.58 4.67 -12.41
C ILE A 83 15.36 4.55 -13.34
N GLU A 84 15.22 3.42 -14.04
CA GLU A 84 14.10 3.13 -14.93
C GLU A 84 12.77 3.07 -14.18
N ASN A 85 12.71 2.31 -13.08
CA ASN A 85 11.48 2.19 -12.29
C ASN A 85 11.11 3.52 -11.60
N LYS A 86 12.11 4.32 -11.22
CA LYS A 86 11.88 5.67 -10.68
C LYS A 86 11.29 6.62 -11.73
N ALA A 87 11.71 6.51 -12.99
CA ALA A 87 11.11 7.27 -14.09
C ALA A 87 9.65 6.85 -14.36
N LEU A 88 9.37 5.55 -14.34
CA LEU A 88 8.00 5.01 -14.46
C LEU A 88 7.11 5.45 -13.30
N LEU A 89 7.65 5.46 -12.08
CA LEU A 89 6.97 5.96 -10.89
C LEU A 89 6.61 7.44 -11.02
N LYS A 90 7.55 8.28 -11.48
CA LYS A 90 7.31 9.71 -11.74
C LYS A 90 6.21 9.91 -12.79
N LYS A 91 6.22 9.13 -13.88
CA LYS A 91 5.17 9.17 -14.91
C LYS A 91 3.79 8.81 -14.34
N ALA A 92 3.72 7.77 -13.50
CA ALA A 92 2.48 7.37 -12.84
C ALA A 92 1.96 8.44 -11.86
N LEU A 93 2.86 9.10 -11.11
CA LEU A 93 2.53 10.21 -10.21
C LEU A 93 1.95 11.43 -10.94
N ILE A 94 2.48 11.75 -12.13
CA ILE A 94 1.95 12.84 -12.98
C ILE A 94 0.58 12.45 -13.56
N GLN A 95 0.45 11.24 -14.10
CA GLN A 95 -0.81 10.74 -14.68
C GLN A 95 -1.98 10.74 -13.68
N THR A 96 -1.65 10.59 -12.40
CA THR A 96 -2.63 10.55 -11.33
C THR A 96 -2.92 11.90 -10.68
N GLY A 97 -2.24 12.96 -11.11
CA GLY A 97 -2.43 14.32 -10.60
C GLY A 97 -1.91 14.55 -9.18
N VAL A 98 -1.10 13.64 -8.63
CA VAL A 98 -0.47 13.80 -7.31
C VAL A 98 0.76 14.69 -7.40
N LEU A 99 1.49 14.59 -8.51
CA LEU A 99 2.66 15.40 -8.81
C LEU A 99 2.33 16.36 -9.96
N ALA A 100 2.53 17.66 -9.73
CA ALA A 100 2.31 18.74 -10.71
C ALA A 100 3.51 18.91 -11.66
#